data_AF-A0A3N0E1V0-F1
#
_entry.id   AF-A0A3N0E1V0-F1
#
_cell.length_a   1.000
_cell.length_b   1.000
_cell.length_c   1.000
_cell.angle_alpha   90.00
_cell.angle_beta   90.00
_cell.angle_gamma   90.00
#
_symmetry.space_group_name_H-M   'P 1'
#
loop_
_entity.id
_entity.type
_entity.pdbx_description
1 polymer ?
#
loop_
_entity_poly.entity_id
_entity_poly.type
_entity_poly.pdbx_seq_one_letter_code
_entity_poly.pdbx_strand_id
1 'polypeptide(L)'
;MIDEFRAAFQELIDASVATDTRRFPPAVHKVYTLASQVPAEERELALEALVPLLGGAHATPGATADLTVVAGAMVEMGTPPGETGVAVLRRLRTMGQGATVFLRAWQQSGNGAPPDPEEVTSATEQQVAAELGDTAPQAAVCWWTIRRHGLAAKTMLSDSGVRAAVRADPELHAELTTLAGQLGWALWEFEDVSALLRIAQAVNATVLDRASGRGFQVRFDGISDNYQLQTLLADALVGQQGQGLAGHRPDERWSAAYRGSATDPEAPTVRGWWKLTAADGSAVADEDAPADIPTLDGERVLVLDEPDLTRTWTAGRQYPQVTASLEVSHELSPHEAAQWWQRVAGQSTTTSQNEPVAPAEEAPAEEDEDPTEAPEEPARTAGAPTEEFPVVTHLDSDDDTNPDTSHHAADDGEDTSAPAPGARHLPPLPPGVSDSSGWGPTWL
;
A
#
# COMPACT_ATOMS: atom_id res chain seq x y z
N MET A 1 16.19 -5.20 31.34
CA MET A 1 15.43 -4.76 30.16
C MET A 1 16.32 -4.46 28.97
N ILE A 2 17.13 -3.37 28.96
CA ILE A 2 17.98 -3.06 27.79
C ILE A 2 18.97 -4.18 27.46
N ASP A 3 19.75 -4.65 28.44
CA ASP A 3 20.73 -5.74 28.21
C ASP A 3 20.07 -7.05 27.78
N GLU A 4 18.86 -7.31 28.27
CA GLU A 4 18.08 -8.49 27.93
C GLU A 4 17.54 -8.42 26.51
N PHE A 5 17.07 -7.24 26.08
CA PHE A 5 16.67 -6.98 24.70
C PHE A 5 17.85 -7.14 23.75
N ARG A 6 19.01 -6.53 24.06
CA ARG A 6 20.23 -6.66 23.25
C ARG A 6 20.67 -8.13 23.13
N ALA A 7 20.64 -8.88 24.23
CA ALA A 7 20.96 -10.30 24.21
C ALA A 7 19.95 -11.12 23.38
N ALA A 8 18.65 -10.84 23.50
CA ALA A 8 17.61 -11.47 22.69
C ALA A 8 17.76 -11.15 21.20
N PHE A 9 18.15 -9.92 20.87
CA PHE A 9 18.37 -9.49 19.50
C PHE A 9 19.61 -10.13 18.88
N GLN A 10 20.69 -10.26 19.65
CA GLN A 10 21.87 -11.02 19.21
C GLN A 10 21.52 -12.50 19.00
N GLU A 11 20.74 -13.11 19.90
CA GLU A 11 20.25 -14.48 19.76
C GLU A 11 19.42 -14.66 18.49
N LEU A 12 18.56 -13.68 18.15
CA LEU A 12 17.80 -13.65 16.90
C LEU A 12 18.71 -13.61 15.68
N ILE A 13 19.72 -12.72 15.67
CA ILE A 13 20.69 -12.63 14.57
C ILE A 13 21.44 -13.95 14.42
N ASP A 14 21.99 -14.49 15.51
CA ASP A 14 22.77 -15.72 15.51
C ASP A 14 21.93 -16.91 15.03
N ALA A 15 20.69 -17.03 15.48
CA ALA A 15 19.77 -18.07 15.04
C ALA A 15 19.41 -17.94 13.56
N SER A 16 19.25 -16.71 13.05
CA SER A 16 18.96 -16.46 11.64
C SER A 16 20.11 -16.86 10.72
N VAL A 17 21.35 -16.50 11.10
CA VAL A 17 22.58 -16.80 10.33
C VAL A 17 22.92 -18.28 10.40
N ALA A 18 22.70 -18.92 11.55
CA ALA A 18 22.88 -20.36 11.70
C ALA A 18 21.78 -21.20 11.02
N THR A 19 20.76 -20.56 10.44
CA THR A 19 19.58 -21.22 9.85
C THR A 19 18.87 -22.16 10.84
N ASP A 20 18.88 -21.80 12.12
CA ASP A 20 18.39 -22.65 13.20
C ASP A 20 16.87 -22.52 13.37
N THR A 21 16.14 -23.42 12.73
CA THR A 21 14.67 -23.45 12.72
C THR A 21 14.04 -23.68 14.09
N ARG A 22 14.80 -24.17 15.08
CA ARG A 22 14.30 -24.38 16.45
C ARG A 22 14.49 -23.17 17.34
N ARG A 23 15.64 -22.49 17.22
CA ARG A 23 15.95 -21.31 18.05
C ARG A 23 15.39 -20.01 17.48
N PHE A 24 15.21 -19.93 16.16
CA PHE A 24 14.78 -18.68 15.51
C PHE A 24 13.37 -18.21 15.95
N PRO A 25 12.30 -19.04 15.91
CA PRO A 25 10.97 -18.56 16.28
C PRO A 25 10.85 -18.09 17.75
N PRO A 26 11.41 -18.81 18.75
CA PRO A 26 11.44 -18.31 20.13
C PRO A 26 12.21 -16.98 20.28
N ALA A 27 13.30 -16.79 19.53
CA ALA A 27 14.08 -15.56 19.55
C ALA A 27 13.28 -14.37 18.98
N VAL A 28 12.55 -14.58 17.87
CA VAL A 28 11.63 -13.57 17.30
C VAL A 28 10.59 -13.15 18.35
N HIS A 29 9.93 -14.11 18.98
CA HIS A 29 8.91 -13.84 20.00
C HIS A 29 9.48 -13.02 21.17
N LYS A 30 10.65 -13.42 21.68
CA LYS A 30 11.34 -12.73 22.78
C LYS A 30 11.69 -11.29 22.43
N VAL A 31 12.20 -11.03 21.23
CA VAL A 31 12.48 -9.67 20.74
C VAL A 31 11.20 -8.85 20.69
N TYR A 32 10.11 -9.40 20.17
CA TYR A 32 8.82 -8.70 20.08
C TYR A 32 8.28 -8.30 21.46
N THR A 33 8.33 -9.21 22.44
CA THR A 33 7.88 -8.93 23.81
C THR A 33 8.72 -7.85 24.49
N LEU A 34 10.02 -7.80 24.23
CA LEU A 34 10.95 -6.87 24.87
C LEU A 34 11.01 -5.50 24.18
N ALA A 35 10.73 -5.42 22.88
CA ALA A 35 10.86 -4.20 22.08
C ALA A 35 10.00 -3.02 22.61
N SER A 36 8.78 -3.30 23.09
CA SER A 36 7.91 -2.25 23.66
C SER A 36 8.40 -1.72 25.01
N GLN A 37 9.36 -2.40 25.65
CA GLN A 37 9.85 -2.11 27.00
C GLN A 37 11.20 -1.38 27.02
N VAL A 38 11.80 -1.13 25.85
CA VAL A 38 13.06 -0.41 25.70
C VAL A 38 12.86 0.95 25.00
N PRO A 39 13.76 1.92 25.23
CA PRO A 39 13.71 3.22 24.54
C PRO A 39 13.83 3.09 23.01
N ALA A 40 13.36 4.10 22.28
CA ALA A 40 13.38 4.11 20.82
C ALA A 40 14.82 4.02 20.28
N GLU A 41 15.79 4.65 20.95
CA GLU A 41 17.19 4.66 20.56
C GLU A 41 17.80 3.25 20.55
N GLU A 42 17.37 2.37 21.46
CA GLU A 42 17.81 0.97 21.48
C GLU A 42 17.19 0.15 20.35
N ARG A 43 15.95 0.46 19.97
CA ARG A 43 15.28 -0.16 18.82
C ARG A 43 15.89 0.32 17.50
N GLU A 44 16.29 1.59 17.41
CA GLU A 44 16.98 2.15 16.25
C GLU A 44 18.29 1.39 15.98
N LEU A 45 19.11 1.20 17.02
CA LEU A 45 20.34 0.40 16.91
C LEU A 45 20.07 -1.05 16.46
N ALA A 46 19.00 -1.66 16.98
CA ALA A 46 18.59 -3.00 16.56
C ALA A 46 18.13 -3.03 15.09
N LEU A 47 17.35 -2.04 14.64
CA LEU A 47 16.96 -1.89 13.24
C LEU A 47 18.16 -1.74 12.32
N GLU A 48 19.12 -0.89 12.67
CA GLU A 48 20.35 -0.68 11.88
C GLU A 48 21.14 -1.98 11.71
N ALA A 49 21.21 -2.80 12.75
CA ALA A 49 21.88 -4.10 12.70
C ALA A 49 21.24 -5.11 11.73
N LEU A 50 19.97 -4.91 11.32
CA LEU A 50 19.31 -5.77 10.32
C LEU A 50 19.75 -5.47 8.87
N VAL A 51 20.23 -4.25 8.57
CA VAL A 51 20.62 -3.84 7.21
C VAL A 51 21.53 -4.87 6.50
N PRO A 52 22.67 -5.31 7.09
CA PRO A 52 23.53 -6.29 6.43
C PRO A 52 22.87 -7.66 6.24
N LEU A 53 21.97 -8.07 7.13
CA LEU A 53 21.25 -9.34 7.03
C LEU A 53 20.23 -9.30 5.88
N LEU A 54 19.52 -8.19 5.73
CA LEU A 54 18.53 -7.99 4.68
C LEU A 54 19.18 -7.84 3.29
N GLY A 55 20.38 -7.25 3.24
CA GLY A 55 21.16 -7.08 2.00
C GLY A 55 21.96 -8.30 1.56
N GLY A 56 22.17 -9.28 2.44
CA GLY A 56 23.00 -10.46 2.19
C GLY A 56 22.22 -11.75 1.90
N ALA A 57 22.98 -12.82 1.68
CA ALA A 57 22.47 -14.20 1.57
C ALA A 57 22.70 -14.99 2.87
N HIS A 58 22.64 -14.31 4.02
CA HIS A 58 23.07 -14.85 5.31
C HIS A 58 22.00 -15.68 6.03
N ALA A 59 20.73 -15.55 5.65
CA ALA A 59 19.61 -16.24 6.28
C ALA A 59 18.73 -16.93 5.22
N THR A 60 17.93 -17.91 5.65
CA THR A 60 16.94 -18.54 4.78
C THR A 60 15.89 -17.50 4.33
N PRO A 61 15.21 -17.70 3.18
CA PRO A 61 14.18 -16.79 2.72
C PRO A 61 13.07 -16.55 3.76
N GLY A 62 12.64 -17.62 4.46
CA GLY A 62 11.67 -17.52 5.55
C GLY A 62 12.16 -16.68 6.73
N ALA A 63 13.37 -16.94 7.22
CA ALA A 63 13.95 -16.14 8.31
C ALA A 63 14.14 -14.68 7.88
N THR A 64 14.52 -14.42 6.64
CA THR A 64 14.64 -13.05 6.10
C THR A 64 13.29 -12.34 6.08
N ALA A 65 12.21 -13.03 5.68
CA ALA A 65 10.86 -12.49 5.71
C ALA A 65 10.43 -12.13 7.14
N ASP A 66 10.68 -13.01 8.10
CA ASP A 66 10.36 -12.76 9.51
C ASP A 66 11.18 -11.60 10.10
N LEU A 67 12.46 -11.46 9.73
CA LEU A 67 13.27 -10.30 10.11
C LEU A 67 12.69 -8.99 9.55
N THR A 68 12.12 -8.98 8.34
CA THR A 68 11.44 -7.78 7.83
C THR A 68 10.18 -7.46 8.62
N VAL A 69 9.44 -8.47 9.11
CA VAL A 69 8.28 -8.27 9.98
C VAL A 69 8.70 -7.72 11.35
N VAL A 70 9.78 -8.24 11.93
CA VAL A 70 10.36 -7.69 13.17
C VAL A 70 10.74 -6.22 12.99
N ALA A 71 11.35 -5.87 11.86
CA ALA A 71 11.66 -4.48 11.54
C ALA A 71 10.38 -3.62 11.46
N GLY A 72 9.35 -4.09 10.76
CA GLY A 72 8.04 -3.44 10.68
C GLY A 72 7.43 -3.20 12.05
N ALA A 73 7.39 -4.23 12.91
CA ALA A 73 6.86 -4.12 14.26
C ALA A 73 7.56 -3.03 15.09
N MET A 74 8.89 -2.91 15.00
CA MET A 74 9.61 -1.85 15.71
C MET A 74 9.21 -0.45 15.20
N VAL A 75 8.98 -0.30 13.89
CA VAL A 75 8.53 0.97 13.30
C VAL A 75 7.11 1.32 13.73
N GLU A 76 6.21 0.33 13.82
CA GLU A 76 4.85 0.53 14.37
C GLU A 76 4.86 0.98 15.83
N MET A 77 5.89 0.60 16.59
CA MET A 77 6.11 1.08 17.96
C MET A 77 6.70 2.51 18.03
N GLY A 78 6.82 3.20 16.89
CA GLY A 78 7.32 4.57 16.78
C GLY A 78 8.83 4.67 16.59
N THR A 79 9.51 3.60 16.16
CA THR A 79 10.94 3.65 15.85
C THR A 79 11.15 4.17 14.43
N PRO A 80 11.98 5.20 14.20
CA PRO A 80 12.34 5.63 12.85
C PRO A 80 12.96 4.48 12.03
N PRO A 81 12.52 4.24 10.79
CA PRO A 81 13.00 3.11 9.98
C PRO A 81 14.42 3.27 9.43
N GLY A 82 14.92 4.50 9.29
CA GLY A 82 16.28 4.79 8.80
C GLY A 82 16.63 4.08 7.47
N GLU A 83 17.87 3.61 7.35
CA GLU A 83 18.33 2.85 6.18
C GLU A 83 17.67 1.47 6.07
N THR A 84 17.23 0.90 7.19
CA THR A 84 16.55 -0.40 7.25
C THR A 84 15.25 -0.38 6.46
N GLY A 85 14.52 0.74 6.46
CA GLY A 85 13.32 0.88 5.63
C GLY A 85 13.61 0.72 4.13
N VAL A 86 14.70 1.31 3.63
CA VAL A 86 15.12 1.16 2.22
C VAL A 86 15.62 -0.27 1.96
N ALA A 87 16.30 -0.89 2.92
CA ALA A 87 16.75 -2.28 2.80
C ALA A 87 15.57 -3.26 2.67
N VAL A 88 14.51 -3.08 3.46
CA VAL A 88 13.26 -3.86 3.35
C VAL A 88 12.62 -3.69 1.97
N LEU A 89 12.58 -2.47 1.43
CA LEU A 89 12.02 -2.18 0.10
C LEU A 89 12.84 -2.81 -1.03
N ARG A 90 14.18 -2.80 -0.92
CA ARG A 90 15.04 -3.54 -1.86
C ARG A 90 14.82 -5.04 -1.77
N ARG A 91 14.57 -5.58 -0.58
CA ARG A 91 14.24 -7.00 -0.40
C ARG A 91 12.88 -7.34 -0.99
N LEU A 92 11.88 -6.49 -0.76
CA LEU A 92 10.55 -6.60 -1.38
C LEU A 92 10.68 -6.67 -2.90
N ARG A 93 11.49 -5.81 -3.53
CA ARG A 93 11.73 -5.88 -4.97
C ARG A 93 12.20 -7.27 -5.42
N THR A 94 13.24 -7.81 -4.77
CA THR A 94 13.81 -9.11 -5.15
C THR A 94 12.81 -10.25 -4.99
N MET A 95 12.10 -10.29 -3.86
CA MET A 95 11.11 -11.35 -3.60
C MET A 95 9.87 -11.17 -4.48
N GLY A 96 9.44 -9.92 -4.70
CA GLY A 96 8.30 -9.56 -5.54
C GLY A 96 8.50 -9.98 -6.99
N GLN A 97 9.70 -9.82 -7.55
CA GLN A 97 10.02 -10.30 -8.90
C GLN A 97 9.77 -11.81 -9.04
N GLY A 98 10.20 -12.62 -8.07
CA GLY A 98 9.93 -14.06 -8.08
C GLY A 98 8.46 -14.40 -7.83
N ALA A 99 7.78 -13.65 -6.95
CA ALA A 99 6.36 -13.84 -6.67
C ALA A 99 5.49 -13.52 -7.90
N THR A 100 5.85 -12.49 -8.69
CA THR A 100 5.20 -12.20 -9.96
C THR A 100 5.41 -13.33 -10.98
N VAL A 101 6.59 -13.94 -11.01
CA VAL A 101 6.85 -15.11 -11.88
C VAL A 101 5.96 -16.29 -11.50
N PHE A 102 5.87 -16.59 -10.19
CA PHE A 102 4.93 -17.59 -9.67
C PHE A 102 3.49 -17.29 -10.12
N LEU A 103 3.05 -16.06 -9.91
CA LEU A 103 1.68 -15.63 -10.19
C LEU A 103 1.31 -15.76 -11.68
N ARG A 104 2.23 -15.42 -12.58
CA ARG A 104 2.03 -15.58 -14.03
C ARG A 104 1.95 -17.06 -14.42
N ALA A 105 2.82 -17.90 -13.88
CA ALA A 105 2.78 -19.34 -14.11
C ALA A 105 1.48 -19.96 -13.59
N TRP A 106 1.02 -19.52 -12.42
CA TRP A 106 -0.26 -19.94 -11.86
C TRP A 106 -1.43 -19.60 -12.78
N GLN A 107 -1.49 -18.38 -13.30
CA GLN A 107 -2.52 -17.95 -14.25
C GLN A 107 -2.51 -18.79 -15.53
N GLN A 108 -1.32 -19.14 -16.04
CA GLN A 108 -1.16 -19.98 -17.23
C GLN A 108 -1.62 -21.42 -17.00
N SER A 109 -1.47 -21.94 -15.77
CA SER A 109 -1.97 -23.26 -15.39
C SER A 109 -3.51 -23.38 -15.39
N GLY A 110 -4.23 -22.25 -15.42
CA GLY A 110 -5.70 -22.21 -15.53
C GLY A 110 -6.48 -22.56 -14.26
N ASN A 111 -5.80 -22.63 -13.11
CA ASN A 111 -6.36 -23.12 -11.83
C ASN A 111 -7.15 -22.08 -11.01
N GLY A 112 -7.59 -20.98 -11.63
CA GLY A 112 -8.35 -19.94 -10.94
C GLY A 112 -7.50 -19.03 -10.05
N ALA A 113 -8.02 -18.67 -8.88
CA ALA A 113 -7.33 -17.78 -7.94
C ALA A 113 -6.00 -18.41 -7.44
N PRO A 114 -4.94 -17.63 -7.24
CA PRO A 114 -3.70 -18.12 -6.64
C PRO A 114 -3.94 -18.58 -5.19
N PRO A 115 -3.14 -19.54 -4.69
CA PRO A 115 -3.23 -19.98 -3.30
C PRO A 115 -2.77 -18.86 -2.37
N ASP A 116 -3.26 -18.87 -1.14
CA ASP A 116 -2.76 -17.95 -0.12
C ASP A 116 -1.24 -18.18 0.06
N PRO A 117 -0.42 -17.10 0.13
CA PRO A 117 1.02 -17.21 0.39
C PRO A 117 1.38 -18.11 1.58
N GLU A 118 0.57 -18.17 2.63
CA GLU A 118 0.87 -18.98 3.82
C GLU A 118 0.49 -20.46 3.66
N GLU A 119 -0.26 -20.80 2.62
CA GLU A 119 -0.77 -22.15 2.35
C GLU A 119 -0.06 -22.84 1.17
N VAL A 120 1.11 -22.34 0.77
CA VAL A 120 1.91 -22.95 -0.31
C VAL A 120 2.37 -24.35 0.08
N THR A 121 2.07 -25.32 -0.77
CA THR A 121 2.44 -26.74 -0.58
C THR A 121 3.31 -27.27 -1.73
N SER A 122 3.82 -28.49 -1.61
CA SER A 122 4.49 -29.16 -2.73
C SER A 122 3.58 -29.37 -3.95
N ALA A 123 2.26 -29.54 -3.74
CA ALA A 123 1.31 -29.62 -4.84
C ALA A 123 1.21 -28.28 -5.59
N THR A 124 1.22 -27.16 -4.86
CA THR A 124 1.28 -25.80 -5.42
C THR A 124 2.53 -25.61 -6.28
N GLU A 125 3.69 -26.06 -5.79
CA GLU A 125 4.95 -26.01 -6.54
C GLU A 125 4.90 -26.85 -7.82
N GLN A 126 4.40 -28.09 -7.74
CA GLN A 126 4.28 -28.99 -8.90
C GLN A 126 3.38 -28.40 -9.99
N GLN A 127 2.34 -27.65 -9.61
CA GLN A 127 1.44 -27.00 -10.57
C GLN A 127 2.16 -25.93 -11.39
N VAL A 128 2.98 -25.10 -10.76
CA VAL A 128 3.75 -24.07 -11.47
C VAL A 128 5.00 -24.64 -12.16
N ALA A 129 5.46 -25.82 -11.75
CA ALA A 129 6.60 -26.52 -12.37
C ALA A 129 6.37 -26.90 -13.84
N ALA A 130 5.11 -27.10 -14.25
CA ALA A 130 4.79 -27.33 -15.66
C ALA A 130 5.24 -26.17 -16.57
N GLU A 131 5.17 -24.93 -16.06
CA GLU A 131 5.56 -23.71 -16.79
C GLU A 131 6.99 -23.27 -16.45
N LEU A 132 7.40 -23.41 -15.19
CA LEU A 132 8.65 -22.84 -14.67
C LEU A 132 9.83 -23.82 -14.61
N GLY A 133 9.59 -25.12 -14.76
CA GLY A 133 10.60 -26.17 -14.63
C GLY A 133 11.41 -26.03 -13.34
N ASP A 134 12.74 -26.05 -13.46
CA ASP A 134 13.69 -25.99 -12.35
C ASP A 134 13.61 -24.70 -11.51
N THR A 135 12.92 -23.65 -11.99
CA THR A 135 12.75 -22.39 -11.25
C THR A 135 11.49 -22.36 -10.37
N ALA A 136 10.63 -23.38 -10.46
CA ALA A 136 9.41 -23.47 -9.67
C ALA A 136 9.63 -23.40 -8.15
N PRO A 137 10.60 -24.12 -7.54
CA PRO A 137 10.83 -24.03 -6.10
C PRO A 137 11.16 -22.60 -5.66
N GLN A 138 12.00 -21.90 -6.43
CA GLN A 138 12.36 -20.51 -6.11
C GLN A 138 11.17 -19.57 -6.21
N ALA A 139 10.35 -19.70 -7.26
CA ALA A 139 9.15 -18.90 -7.43
C ALA A 139 8.13 -19.16 -6.32
N ALA A 140 7.96 -20.43 -5.91
CA ALA A 140 7.10 -20.83 -4.81
C ALA A 140 7.56 -20.24 -3.47
N VAL A 141 8.87 -20.25 -3.17
CA VAL A 141 9.43 -19.57 -1.98
C VAL A 141 9.15 -18.07 -2.01
N CYS A 142 9.34 -17.42 -3.15
CA CYS A 142 9.08 -16.00 -3.29
C CYS A 142 7.61 -15.69 -3.04
N TRP A 143 6.68 -16.47 -3.61
CA TRP A 143 5.24 -16.34 -3.31
C TRP A 143 4.95 -16.58 -1.83
N TRP A 144 5.50 -17.64 -1.23
CA TRP A 144 5.30 -17.98 0.19
C TRP A 144 5.78 -16.90 1.17
N THR A 145 6.79 -16.11 0.80
CA THR A 145 7.36 -15.05 1.64
C THR A 145 6.79 -13.66 1.36
N ILE A 146 6.10 -13.46 0.22
CA ILE A 146 5.83 -12.13 -0.30
C ILE A 146 4.91 -11.29 0.60
N ARG A 147 3.92 -11.90 1.26
CA ARG A 147 2.99 -11.20 2.17
C ARG A 147 3.74 -10.51 3.31
N ARG A 148 4.65 -11.24 3.97
CA ARG A 148 5.46 -10.70 5.08
C ARG A 148 6.31 -9.51 4.64
N HIS A 149 6.89 -9.58 3.46
CA HIS A 149 7.61 -8.45 2.87
C HIS A 149 6.69 -7.27 2.53
N GLY A 150 5.49 -7.53 1.99
CA GLY A 150 4.48 -6.51 1.69
C GLY A 150 4.01 -5.75 2.93
N LEU A 151 3.67 -6.48 4.01
CA LEU A 151 3.29 -5.91 5.30
C LEU A 151 4.41 -5.03 5.87
N ALA A 152 5.64 -5.53 5.89
CA ALA A 152 6.78 -4.74 6.36
C ALA A 152 6.99 -3.49 5.50
N ALA A 153 6.91 -3.61 4.17
CA ALA A 153 7.09 -2.49 3.26
C ALA A 153 6.02 -1.41 3.43
N LYS A 154 4.75 -1.79 3.62
CA LYS A 154 3.66 -0.87 3.97
C LYS A 154 4.02 -0.04 5.20
N THR A 155 4.50 -0.68 6.25
CA THR A 155 4.93 0.02 7.47
C THR A 155 6.11 0.95 7.20
N MET A 156 7.15 0.49 6.49
CA MET A 156 8.32 1.33 6.17
C MET A 156 7.94 2.57 5.34
N LEU A 157 7.04 2.41 4.38
CA LEU A 157 6.57 3.50 3.52
C LEU A 157 5.68 4.52 4.24
N SER A 158 5.28 4.26 5.49
CA SER A 158 4.61 5.27 6.31
C SER A 158 5.54 6.43 6.66
N ASP A 159 6.85 6.20 6.72
CA ASP A 159 7.87 7.23 6.92
C ASP A 159 8.17 8.04 5.65
N SER A 160 8.21 9.36 5.80
CA SER A 160 8.48 10.27 4.68
C SER A 160 9.91 10.18 4.15
N GLY A 161 10.89 9.89 5.01
CA GLY A 161 12.29 9.73 4.65
C GLY A 161 12.53 8.49 3.79
N VAL A 162 11.86 7.37 4.12
CA VAL A 162 11.90 6.15 3.30
C VAL A 162 11.28 6.40 1.92
N ARG A 163 10.09 7.04 1.85
CA ARG A 163 9.48 7.38 0.54
C ARG A 163 10.38 8.31 -0.27
N ALA A 164 11.06 9.26 0.37
CA ALA A 164 12.02 10.15 -0.26
C ALA A 164 13.21 9.38 -0.85
N ALA A 165 13.81 8.48 -0.06
CA ALA A 165 14.96 7.69 -0.47
C ALA A 165 14.63 6.75 -1.63
N VAL A 166 13.43 6.13 -1.62
CA VAL A 166 12.96 5.30 -2.74
C VAL A 166 12.77 6.14 -4.01
N ARG A 167 12.18 7.33 -3.92
CA ARG A 167 12.00 8.23 -5.08
C ARG A 167 13.31 8.78 -5.64
N ALA A 168 14.33 8.96 -4.80
CA ALA A 168 15.67 9.36 -5.23
C ALA A 168 16.37 8.28 -6.08
N ASP A 169 15.85 7.05 -6.08
CA ASP A 169 16.25 5.92 -6.93
C ASP A 169 15.11 5.59 -7.93
N PRO A 170 15.08 6.24 -9.11
CA PRO A 170 13.97 6.09 -10.06
C PRO A 170 13.75 4.66 -10.55
N GLU A 171 14.81 3.86 -10.62
CA GLU A 171 14.74 2.45 -11.00
C GLU A 171 14.01 1.66 -9.93
N LEU A 172 14.46 1.75 -8.67
CA LEU A 172 13.79 1.08 -7.55
C LEU A 172 12.32 1.51 -7.42
N HIS A 173 12.04 2.81 -7.53
CA HIS A 173 10.66 3.32 -7.45
C HIS A 173 9.76 2.75 -8.57
N ALA A 174 10.23 2.73 -9.82
CA ALA A 174 9.47 2.20 -10.95
C ALA A 174 9.24 0.69 -10.84
N GLU A 175 10.25 -0.06 -10.41
CA GLU A 175 10.14 -1.50 -10.18
C GLU A 175 9.13 -1.82 -9.08
N LEU A 176 9.21 -1.13 -7.93
CA LEU A 176 8.27 -1.33 -6.82
C LEU A 176 6.83 -0.97 -7.21
N THR A 177 6.63 0.13 -7.93
CA THR A 177 5.31 0.53 -8.43
C THR A 177 4.72 -0.55 -9.34
N THR A 178 5.54 -1.10 -10.24
CA THR A 178 5.13 -2.16 -11.16
C THR A 178 4.78 -3.45 -10.42
N LEU A 179 5.62 -3.86 -9.46
CA LEU A 179 5.39 -5.04 -8.64
C LEU A 179 4.13 -4.91 -7.79
N ALA A 180 3.91 -3.75 -7.16
CA ALA A 180 2.72 -3.48 -6.38
C ALA A 180 1.44 -3.57 -7.23
N GLY A 181 1.43 -3.00 -8.44
CA GLY A 181 0.32 -3.16 -9.37
C GLY A 181 0.09 -4.61 -9.83
N GLN A 182 1.16 -5.38 -10.03
CA GLN A 182 1.07 -6.78 -10.47
C GLN A 182 0.62 -7.75 -9.37
N LEU A 183 0.93 -7.46 -8.10
CA LEU A 183 0.58 -8.28 -6.96
C LEU A 183 -0.72 -7.84 -6.30
N GLY A 184 -1.11 -6.56 -6.43
CA GLY A 184 -2.26 -5.95 -5.76
C GLY A 184 -3.59 -6.65 -6.02
N TRP A 185 -3.82 -7.17 -7.23
CA TRP A 185 -5.06 -7.89 -7.54
C TRP A 185 -5.22 -9.21 -6.78
N ALA A 186 -4.11 -9.81 -6.33
CA ALA A 186 -4.11 -11.07 -5.57
C ALA A 186 -3.89 -10.86 -4.07
N LEU A 187 -3.24 -9.77 -3.68
CA LEU A 187 -2.79 -9.48 -2.32
C LEU A 187 -3.05 -8.01 -1.97
N TRP A 188 -3.99 -7.78 -1.07
CA TRP A 188 -4.44 -6.44 -0.65
C TRP A 188 -3.31 -5.59 -0.06
N GLU A 189 -2.30 -6.19 0.57
CA GLU A 189 -1.16 -5.48 1.13
C GLU A 189 -0.39 -4.70 0.05
N PHE A 190 -0.44 -5.16 -1.19
CA PHE A 190 0.21 -4.49 -2.33
C PHE A 190 -0.61 -3.35 -2.91
N GLU A 191 -1.93 -3.30 -2.66
CA GLU A 191 -2.75 -2.11 -2.92
C GLU A 191 -2.29 -0.96 -2.01
N ASP A 192 -2.09 -1.25 -0.71
CA ASP A 192 -1.57 -0.29 0.26
C ASP A 192 -0.14 0.16 -0.08
N VAL A 193 0.75 -0.77 -0.47
CA VAL A 193 2.11 -0.43 -0.91
C VAL A 193 2.06 0.49 -2.14
N SER A 194 1.21 0.19 -3.11
CA SER A 194 1.01 1.03 -4.30
C SER A 194 0.54 2.44 -3.93
N ALA A 195 -0.46 2.54 -3.06
CA ALA A 195 -0.98 3.81 -2.59
C ALA A 195 0.09 4.63 -1.83
N LEU A 196 0.84 3.99 -0.92
CA LEU A 196 1.88 4.65 -0.14
C LEU A 196 3.06 5.13 -1.01
N LEU A 197 3.43 4.39 -2.06
CA LEU A 197 4.43 4.85 -3.05
C LEU A 197 3.96 6.12 -3.78
N ARG A 198 2.64 6.23 -4.02
CA ARG A 198 2.01 7.39 -4.68
C ARG A 198 1.85 8.60 -3.78
N ILE A 199 1.87 8.45 -2.44
CA ILE A 199 1.85 9.59 -1.52
C ILE A 199 3.10 10.44 -1.74
N ALA A 200 2.91 11.53 -2.47
CA ALA A 200 3.97 12.41 -2.91
C ALA A 200 4.65 13.10 -1.73
N GLN A 201 5.96 13.35 -1.88
CA GLN A 201 6.70 14.22 -0.97
C GLN A 201 6.45 15.67 -1.37
N ALA A 202 6.24 16.54 -0.39
CA ALA A 202 6.27 18.00 -0.53
C ALA A 202 5.82 18.50 -1.92
N VAL A 203 4.53 18.32 -2.23
CA VAL A 203 3.91 18.78 -3.47
C VAL A 203 3.63 20.27 -3.36
N ASN A 204 4.08 21.02 -4.36
CA ASN A 204 3.60 22.38 -4.57
C ASN A 204 2.38 22.32 -5.50
N ALA A 205 1.31 22.99 -5.10
CA ALA A 205 0.12 23.16 -5.92
C ALA A 205 -0.34 24.62 -5.91
N THR A 206 -0.89 25.04 -7.03
CA THR A 206 -1.59 26.32 -7.18
C THR A 206 -3.07 26.09 -6.94
N VAL A 207 -3.63 26.68 -5.88
CA VAL A 207 -5.04 26.55 -5.51
C VAL A 207 -5.77 27.84 -5.87
N LEU A 208 -6.80 27.77 -6.70
CA LEU A 208 -7.55 28.92 -7.20
C LEU A 208 -8.99 28.86 -6.70
N ASP A 209 -9.45 29.90 -6.01
CA ASP A 209 -10.83 29.98 -5.53
C ASP A 209 -11.70 30.74 -6.54
N ARG A 210 -12.65 30.06 -7.18
CA ARG A 210 -13.47 30.67 -8.24
C ARG A 210 -14.35 31.79 -7.72
N ALA A 211 -14.86 31.66 -6.50
CA ALA A 211 -15.81 32.63 -5.93
C ALA A 211 -15.16 34.00 -5.67
N SER A 212 -13.93 34.03 -5.13
CA SER A 212 -13.20 35.26 -4.86
C SER A 212 -12.24 35.69 -5.97
N GLY A 213 -11.91 34.77 -6.89
CA GLY A 213 -10.89 34.96 -7.91
C GLY A 213 -9.45 34.95 -7.37
N ARG A 214 -9.26 34.62 -6.08
CA ARG A 214 -7.95 34.58 -5.42
C ARG A 214 -7.21 33.29 -5.73
N GLY A 215 -5.89 33.31 -5.59
CA GLY A 215 -5.04 32.13 -5.77
C GLY A 215 -4.01 32.01 -4.66
N PHE A 216 -3.61 30.78 -4.34
CA PHE A 216 -2.69 30.47 -3.26
C PHE A 216 -1.68 29.44 -3.73
N GLN A 217 -0.42 29.67 -3.38
CA GLN A 217 0.60 28.63 -3.48
C GLN A 217 0.56 27.80 -2.20
N VAL A 218 0.27 26.50 -2.32
CA VAL A 218 0.27 25.58 -1.18
C VAL A 218 1.38 24.54 -1.32
N ARG A 219 1.91 24.12 -0.18
CA ARG A 219 2.84 23.00 -0.07
C ARG A 219 2.24 21.96 0.87
N PHE A 220 2.22 20.70 0.46
CA PHE A 220 1.69 19.62 1.28
C PHE A 220 2.48 18.31 1.14
N ASP A 221 2.44 17.47 2.17
CA ASP A 221 3.09 16.15 2.21
C ASP A 221 2.21 15.18 3.02
N GLY A 222 2.33 13.88 2.75
CA GLY A 222 1.67 12.84 3.55
C GLY A 222 0.16 12.77 3.39
N ILE A 223 -0.39 13.36 2.32
CA ILE A 223 -1.83 13.35 2.03
C ILE A 223 -2.16 12.18 1.10
N SER A 224 -3.02 11.26 1.54
CA SER A 224 -3.36 10.04 0.80
C SER A 224 -4.45 10.24 -0.25
N ASP A 225 -5.43 11.09 0.07
CA ASP A 225 -6.65 11.26 -0.71
C ASP A 225 -7.13 12.72 -0.69
N ASN A 226 -8.08 13.04 -1.57
CA ASN A 226 -8.60 14.38 -1.70
C ASN A 226 -9.61 14.74 -0.59
N TYR A 227 -10.17 13.77 0.15
CA TYR A 227 -10.90 14.02 1.41
C TYR A 227 -10.02 14.68 2.48
N GLN A 228 -8.82 14.17 2.67
CA GLN A 228 -7.82 14.75 3.55
C GLN A 228 -7.33 16.10 3.00
N LEU A 229 -7.03 16.19 1.71
CA LEU A 229 -6.58 17.44 1.06
C LEU A 229 -7.56 18.58 1.29
N GLN A 230 -8.85 18.37 0.98
CA GLN A 230 -9.86 19.43 1.10
C GLN A 230 -10.08 19.86 2.56
N THR A 231 -10.02 18.93 3.50
CA THR A 231 -10.15 19.26 4.94
C THR A 231 -9.00 20.14 5.41
N LEU A 232 -7.77 19.82 4.99
CA LEU A 232 -6.59 20.60 5.35
C LEU A 232 -6.53 21.95 4.62
N LEU A 233 -6.98 22.02 3.36
CA LEU A 233 -7.15 23.27 2.63
C LEU A 233 -8.18 24.18 3.30
N ALA A 234 -9.31 23.63 3.76
CA ALA A 234 -10.32 24.38 4.48
C ALA A 234 -9.77 25.00 5.77
N ASP A 235 -8.99 24.25 6.54
CA ASP A 235 -8.35 24.75 7.76
C ASP A 235 -7.33 25.86 7.48
N ALA A 236 -6.60 25.75 6.37
CA ALA A 236 -5.58 26.71 6.00
C ALA A 236 -6.14 27.99 5.36
N LEU A 237 -7.23 27.90 4.59
CA LEU A 237 -7.71 29.00 3.76
C LEU A 237 -8.94 29.72 4.34
N VAL A 238 -9.85 29.01 5.02
CA VAL A 238 -11.15 29.57 5.44
C VAL A 238 -11.06 30.34 6.76
N GLY A 239 -11.73 31.49 6.83
CA GLY A 239 -11.84 32.32 8.02
C GLY A 239 -10.61 33.18 8.32
N GLN A 240 -10.71 34.05 9.32
CA GLN A 240 -9.68 35.05 9.65
C GLN A 240 -8.37 34.43 10.14
N GLN A 241 -8.45 33.29 10.80
CA GLN A 241 -7.29 32.51 11.26
C GLN A 241 -6.62 31.70 10.12
N GLY A 242 -7.29 31.58 8.96
CA GLY A 242 -6.71 31.06 7.72
C GLY A 242 -6.24 32.20 6.82
N GLN A 243 -6.55 32.11 5.52
CA GLN A 243 -6.29 33.19 4.54
C GLN A 243 -7.53 34.07 4.26
N GLY A 244 -8.55 34.00 5.12
CA GLY A 244 -9.73 34.85 5.02
C GLY A 244 -10.69 34.49 3.87
N LEU A 245 -10.63 33.27 3.31
CA LEU A 245 -11.69 32.82 2.41
C LEU A 245 -13.03 32.73 3.16
N ALA A 246 -14.11 33.02 2.43
CA ALA A 246 -15.45 32.95 2.97
C ALA A 246 -15.82 31.49 3.29
N GLY A 247 -16.63 31.29 4.33
CA GLY A 247 -17.11 29.98 4.75
C GLY A 247 -16.95 29.74 6.25
N HIS A 248 -17.30 28.53 6.66
CA HIS A 248 -17.17 28.06 8.03
C HIS A 248 -15.87 27.26 8.15
N ARG A 249 -15.00 27.64 9.09
CA ARG A 249 -13.75 26.90 9.35
C ARG A 249 -14.07 25.46 9.80
N PRO A 250 -13.28 24.44 9.40
CA PRO A 250 -13.39 23.10 9.97
C PRO A 250 -13.25 23.09 11.49
N ASP A 251 -13.87 22.08 12.12
CA ASP A 251 -13.57 21.74 13.51
C ASP A 251 -12.10 21.35 13.63
N GLU A 252 -11.38 21.95 14.59
CA GLU A 252 -9.95 21.72 14.79
C GLU A 252 -9.62 20.24 15.02
N ARG A 253 -10.58 19.46 15.55
CA ARG A 253 -10.45 18.02 15.75
C ARG A 253 -10.31 17.25 14.43
N TRP A 254 -10.98 17.69 13.37
CA TRP A 254 -10.83 17.08 12.04
C TRP A 254 -9.44 17.34 11.49
N SER A 255 -8.98 18.59 11.52
CA SER A 255 -7.66 18.96 11.00
C SER A 255 -6.53 18.32 11.80
N ALA A 256 -6.67 18.19 13.13
CA ALA A 256 -5.73 17.45 13.97
C ALA A 256 -5.69 15.96 13.61
N ALA A 257 -6.86 15.33 13.43
CA ALA A 257 -6.99 13.94 12.99
C ALA A 257 -6.48 13.71 11.56
N TYR A 258 -6.45 14.72 10.69
CA TYR A 258 -5.83 14.60 9.37
C TYR A 258 -4.33 14.91 9.34
N ARG A 259 -3.77 15.55 10.37
CA ARG A 259 -2.33 15.84 10.45
C ARG A 259 -1.52 14.73 11.13
N GLY A 260 -2.06 14.10 12.15
CA GLY A 260 -1.30 13.10 12.92
C GLY A 260 -1.99 12.58 14.17
N SER A 261 -2.97 13.29 14.71
CA SER A 261 -3.67 12.88 15.93
C SER A 261 -4.60 11.70 15.69
N ALA A 262 -5.00 11.02 16.77
CA ALA A 262 -6.08 10.04 16.74
C ALA A 262 -7.40 10.73 16.39
N THR A 263 -8.30 10.02 15.69
CA THR A 263 -9.64 10.51 15.41
C THR A 263 -10.43 10.67 16.70
N ASP A 264 -11.10 11.82 16.87
CA ASP A 264 -12.03 12.03 17.98
C ASP A 264 -13.39 11.36 17.67
N PRO A 265 -13.84 10.37 18.48
CA PRO A 265 -15.12 9.71 18.28
C PRO A 265 -16.33 10.66 18.37
N GLU A 266 -16.20 11.81 19.01
CA GLU A 266 -17.25 12.84 19.13
C GLU A 266 -17.31 13.80 17.93
N ALA A 267 -16.41 13.63 16.95
CA ALA A 267 -16.40 14.42 15.71
C ALA A 267 -16.19 13.54 14.45
N PRO A 268 -16.99 12.48 14.24
CA PRO A 268 -16.69 11.46 13.24
C PRO A 268 -16.99 11.89 11.80
N THR A 269 -17.82 12.91 11.59
CA THR A 269 -18.31 13.28 10.26
C THR A 269 -17.85 14.69 9.87
N VAL A 270 -17.08 14.77 8.79
CA VAL A 270 -16.61 16.00 8.15
C VAL A 270 -17.61 16.43 7.08
N ARG A 271 -17.71 17.74 6.83
CA ARG A 271 -18.55 18.31 5.76
C ARG A 271 -17.68 18.97 4.71
N GLY A 272 -18.01 18.76 3.43
CA GLY A 272 -17.29 19.36 2.32
C GLY A 272 -17.54 20.84 2.11
N TRP A 273 -16.51 21.52 1.60
CA TRP A 273 -16.51 22.96 1.32
C TRP A 273 -16.63 23.26 -0.16
N TRP A 274 -16.04 22.42 -1.01
CA TRP A 274 -15.85 22.72 -2.42
C TRP A 274 -16.15 21.51 -3.30
N LYS A 275 -16.40 21.79 -4.57
CA LYS A 275 -16.14 20.85 -5.65
C LYS A 275 -14.73 21.13 -6.17
N LEU A 276 -13.91 20.08 -6.24
CA LEU A 276 -12.55 20.19 -6.75
C LEU A 276 -12.53 19.94 -8.26
N THR A 277 -11.90 20.84 -9.02
CA THR A 277 -11.67 20.69 -10.46
C THR A 277 -10.20 20.91 -10.80
N ALA A 278 -9.70 20.20 -11.81
CA ALA A 278 -8.35 20.40 -12.32
C ALA A 278 -8.28 21.59 -13.29
N ALA A 279 -7.08 21.98 -13.70
CA ALA A 279 -6.88 23.10 -14.64
C ALA A 279 -7.59 22.94 -16.00
N ASP A 280 -7.83 21.71 -16.45
CA ASP A 280 -8.55 21.42 -17.70
C ASP A 280 -10.09 21.42 -17.54
N GLY A 281 -10.58 21.58 -16.30
CA GLY A 281 -12.00 21.54 -15.95
C GLY A 281 -12.54 20.15 -15.62
N SER A 282 -11.71 19.10 -15.68
CA SER A 282 -12.10 17.77 -15.21
C SER A 282 -12.36 17.76 -13.70
N ALA A 283 -13.32 16.93 -13.28
CA ALA A 283 -13.62 16.75 -11.87
C ALA A 283 -12.49 15.97 -11.19
N VAL A 284 -12.03 16.45 -10.03
CA VAL A 284 -11.10 15.72 -9.18
C VAL A 284 -11.94 14.90 -8.20
N ALA A 285 -11.81 13.57 -8.26
CA ALA A 285 -12.54 12.67 -7.36
C ALA A 285 -11.97 12.77 -5.93
N ASP A 286 -12.82 12.59 -4.92
CA ASP A 286 -12.41 12.77 -3.52
C ASP A 286 -11.56 11.58 -3.03
N GLU A 287 -11.82 10.40 -3.58
CA GLU A 287 -11.16 9.13 -3.29
C GLU A 287 -9.77 8.99 -3.96
N ASP A 288 -9.51 9.77 -5.00
CA ASP A 288 -8.24 9.72 -5.72
C ASP A 288 -7.11 10.36 -4.92
N ALA A 289 -5.88 9.96 -5.24
CA ALA A 289 -4.71 10.56 -4.61
C ALA A 289 -4.46 11.96 -5.18
N PRO A 290 -3.94 12.92 -4.38
CA PRO A 290 -3.52 14.22 -4.89
C PRO A 290 -2.46 14.13 -6.01
N ALA A 291 -1.74 13.01 -6.09
CA ALA A 291 -0.79 12.74 -7.14
C ALA A 291 -1.42 12.64 -8.53
N ASP A 292 -2.70 12.25 -8.61
CA ASP A 292 -3.47 12.05 -9.85
C ASP A 292 -4.07 13.32 -10.42
N ILE A 293 -4.04 14.42 -9.67
CA ILE A 293 -4.47 15.72 -10.16
C ILE A 293 -3.59 16.09 -11.37
N PRO A 294 -4.18 16.29 -12.57
CA PRO A 294 -3.44 16.66 -13.76
C PRO A 294 -2.60 17.92 -13.57
N THR A 295 -1.39 17.91 -14.12
CA THR A 295 -0.50 19.06 -14.10
C THR A 295 -0.68 19.94 -15.33
N LEU A 296 -0.69 21.26 -15.14
CA LEU A 296 -0.59 22.27 -16.19
C LEU A 296 0.83 22.85 -16.18
N ASP A 297 1.55 22.73 -17.30
CA ASP A 297 2.96 23.16 -17.42
C ASP A 297 3.90 22.57 -16.34
N GLY A 298 3.58 21.36 -15.86
CA GLY A 298 4.33 20.66 -14.81
C GLY A 298 3.92 21.04 -13.38
N GLU A 299 2.97 21.96 -13.21
CA GLU A 299 2.43 22.36 -11.90
C GLU A 299 1.03 21.79 -11.66
N ARG A 300 0.77 21.31 -10.44
CA ARG A 300 -0.60 20.91 -10.06
C ARG A 300 -1.43 22.15 -9.80
N VAL A 301 -2.54 22.26 -10.51
CA VAL A 301 -3.48 23.38 -10.37
C VAL A 301 -4.82 22.81 -9.94
N LEU A 302 -5.30 23.27 -8.79
CA LEU A 302 -6.57 22.87 -8.20
C LEU A 302 -7.49 24.09 -8.16
N VAL A 303 -8.70 23.94 -8.70
CA VAL A 303 -9.72 24.98 -8.67
C VAL A 303 -10.79 24.57 -7.66
N LEU A 304 -11.11 25.51 -6.76
CA LEU A 304 -12.15 25.38 -5.75
C LEU A 304 -13.43 26.00 -6.31
N ASP A 305 -14.42 25.15 -6.57
CA ASP A 305 -15.73 25.53 -7.06
C ASP A 305 -16.79 25.43 -5.96
N GLU A 306 -17.89 26.16 -6.14
CA GLU A 306 -19.07 26.02 -5.30
C GLU A 306 -19.59 24.57 -5.39
N PRO A 307 -19.88 23.91 -4.25
CA PRO A 307 -20.33 22.53 -4.27
C PRO A 307 -21.77 22.43 -4.79
N ASP A 308 -21.99 21.55 -5.78
CA ASP A 308 -23.33 21.24 -6.29
C ASP A 308 -24.24 20.63 -5.20
N LEU A 309 -23.63 19.92 -4.24
CA LEU A 309 -24.27 19.35 -3.07
C LEU A 309 -23.26 19.24 -1.91
N THR A 310 -23.74 19.37 -0.67
CA THR A 310 -22.88 19.16 0.51
C THR A 310 -22.54 17.68 0.65
N ARG A 311 -21.26 17.36 0.45
CA ARG A 311 -20.70 16.01 0.70
C ARG A 311 -20.27 15.87 2.15
N THR A 312 -20.24 14.64 2.65
CA THR A 312 -19.75 14.30 3.99
C THR A 312 -18.93 13.03 3.95
N TRP A 313 -17.93 12.92 4.84
CA TRP A 313 -17.08 11.74 4.95
C TRP A 313 -16.62 11.54 6.40
N THR A 314 -16.01 10.39 6.68
CA THR A 314 -15.50 10.03 8.00
C THR A 314 -14.17 10.75 8.28
N ALA A 315 -14.04 11.36 9.45
CA ALA A 315 -12.80 11.99 9.88
C ALA A 315 -11.70 10.95 10.14
N GLY A 316 -10.51 11.20 9.63
CA GLY A 316 -9.33 10.35 9.87
C GLY A 316 -8.59 10.01 8.59
N ARG A 317 -7.32 9.63 8.75
CA ARG A 317 -6.43 9.28 7.64
C ARG A 317 -6.67 7.84 7.20
N GLN A 318 -6.62 7.59 5.89
CA GLN A 318 -6.60 6.22 5.35
C GLN A 318 -5.39 5.44 5.89
N TYR A 319 -4.24 6.10 6.05
CA TYR A 319 -3.02 5.54 6.62
C TYR A 319 -2.67 6.26 7.94
N PRO A 320 -3.11 5.74 9.12
CA PRO A 320 -2.89 6.41 10.40
C PRO A 320 -1.43 6.67 10.75
N GLN A 321 -0.49 5.84 10.27
CA GLN A 321 0.94 6.00 10.52
C GLN A 321 1.60 7.09 9.65
N VAL A 322 0.94 7.54 8.57
CA VAL A 322 1.43 8.63 7.74
C VAL A 322 1.07 9.96 8.39
N THR A 323 2.08 10.75 8.72
CA THR A 323 1.90 12.14 9.17
C THR A 323 1.73 13.05 7.96
N ALA A 324 0.74 13.94 8.00
CA ALA A 324 0.47 14.87 6.91
C ALA A 324 0.73 16.31 7.32
N SER A 325 1.13 17.12 6.33
CA SER A 325 1.30 18.56 6.48
C SER A 325 0.70 19.29 5.29
N LEU A 326 0.16 20.47 5.55
CA LEU A 326 -0.29 21.41 4.52
C LEU A 326 -0.07 22.82 5.04
N GLU A 327 0.60 23.63 4.23
CA GLU A 327 0.85 25.04 4.50
C GLU A 327 0.61 25.89 3.26
N VAL A 328 0.15 27.12 3.48
CA VAL A 328 0.07 28.13 2.42
C VAL A 328 1.41 28.84 2.40
N SER A 329 2.15 28.69 1.30
CA SER A 329 3.44 29.35 1.11
C SER A 329 3.25 30.86 0.97
N HIS A 330 2.31 31.27 0.12
CA HIS A 330 1.89 32.68 -0.02
C HIS A 330 0.57 32.75 -0.81
N GLU A 331 -0.14 33.86 -0.65
CA GLU A 331 -1.21 34.26 -1.55
C GLU A 331 -0.62 34.87 -2.83
N LEU A 332 -1.14 34.47 -3.98
CA LEU A 332 -0.74 35.03 -5.27
C LEU A 332 -1.20 36.48 -5.38
N SER A 333 -0.38 37.34 -5.99
CA SER A 333 -0.83 38.69 -6.32
C SER A 333 -2.02 38.64 -7.29
N PRO A 334 -2.89 39.68 -7.31
CA PRO A 334 -4.01 39.72 -8.25
C PRO A 334 -3.61 39.55 -9.72
N HIS A 335 -2.40 40.01 -10.08
CA HIS A 335 -1.86 39.84 -11.42
C HIS A 335 -1.46 38.39 -11.72
N GLU A 336 -0.79 37.71 -10.80
CA GLU A 336 -0.44 36.28 -10.93
C GLU A 336 -1.71 35.41 -10.97
N ALA A 337 -2.68 35.68 -10.10
CA ALA A 337 -3.96 34.98 -10.12
C ALA A 337 -4.68 35.17 -11.47
N ALA A 338 -4.72 36.39 -12.01
CA ALA A 338 -5.30 36.65 -13.33
C ALA A 338 -4.61 35.87 -14.46
N GLN A 339 -3.28 35.73 -14.42
CA GLN A 339 -2.54 34.92 -15.39
C GLN A 339 -2.93 33.45 -15.29
N TRP A 340 -3.05 32.90 -14.07
CA TRP A 340 -3.49 31.53 -13.87
C TRP A 340 -4.90 31.29 -14.39
N TRP A 341 -5.84 32.20 -14.11
CA TRP A 341 -7.20 32.12 -14.63
C TRP A 341 -7.25 32.14 -16.16
N GLN A 342 -6.39 32.92 -16.82
CA GLN A 342 -6.28 32.90 -18.29
C GLN A 342 -5.81 31.54 -18.82
N ARG A 343 -4.83 30.91 -18.15
CA ARG A 343 -4.33 29.59 -18.56
C ARG A 343 -5.39 28.50 -18.38
N VAL A 344 -6.07 28.48 -17.23
CA VAL A 344 -7.16 27.54 -16.94
C VAL A 344 -8.30 27.69 -17.96
N ALA A 345 -8.73 28.93 -18.24
CA ALA A 345 -9.77 29.19 -19.24
C ALA A 345 -9.38 28.72 -20.65
N GLY A 346 -8.11 28.87 -21.04
CA GLY A 346 -7.59 28.42 -22.34
C GLY A 346 -7.56 26.90 -22.51
N GLN A 347 -7.44 26.14 -21.42
CA GLN A 347 -7.49 24.67 -21.45
C GLN A 347 -8.91 24.16 -21.66
N SER A 348 -9.89 24.73 -20.94
CA SER A 348 -11.30 24.37 -21.09
C SER A 348 -11.83 24.61 -22.52
N THR A 349 -11.32 25.61 -23.25
CA THR A 349 -11.70 25.84 -24.65
C THR A 349 -11.05 24.88 -25.64
N THR A 350 -9.91 24.30 -25.31
CA THR A 350 -9.19 23.38 -26.21
C THR A 350 -9.78 21.97 -26.16
N THR A 351 -10.21 21.51 -24.98
CA THR A 351 -10.87 20.21 -24.81
C THR A 351 -12.25 20.15 -25.48
N SER A 352 -12.97 21.28 -25.57
CA SER A 352 -14.27 21.35 -26.28
C SER A 352 -14.18 21.46 -27.81
N GLN A 353 -12.98 21.54 -28.42
CA GLN A 353 -12.84 21.68 -29.89
C GLN A 353 -12.45 20.40 -30.64
N ASN A 354 -12.40 19.25 -29.96
CA ASN A 354 -12.11 17.96 -30.58
C ASN A 354 -13.37 17.08 -30.70
N GLU A 355 -14.42 17.60 -31.32
CA GLU A 355 -15.49 16.79 -31.92
C GLU A 355 -16.11 17.55 -33.10
N PRO A 356 -15.70 17.29 -34.37
CA PRO A 356 -16.47 17.73 -35.50
C PRO A 356 -17.66 16.77 -35.66
N VAL A 357 -18.77 17.05 -34.96
CA VAL A 357 -20.07 16.48 -35.33
C VAL A 357 -20.47 17.10 -36.66
N ALA A 358 -20.33 16.32 -37.72
CA ALA A 358 -20.84 16.64 -39.04
C ALA A 358 -22.36 16.91 -38.97
N PRO A 359 -22.92 17.85 -39.75
CA PRO A 359 -24.35 18.08 -39.75
C PRO A 359 -25.05 16.88 -40.37
N ALA A 360 -25.89 16.20 -39.58
CA ALA A 360 -26.77 15.15 -40.06
C ALA A 360 -27.82 15.76 -41.02
N GLU A 361 -27.87 15.18 -42.21
CA GLU A 361 -28.79 15.43 -43.31
C GLU A 361 -30.25 15.21 -42.85
N GLU A 362 -31.11 16.18 -43.15
CA GLU A 362 -32.57 16.10 -42.97
C GLU A 362 -33.19 15.05 -43.91
N ALA A 363 -34.00 14.13 -43.36
CA ALA A 363 -35.21 13.55 -43.99
C ALA A 363 -35.98 12.69 -42.95
N PRO A 364 -37.27 12.37 -43.16
CA PRO A 364 -38.42 13.20 -42.83
C PRO A 364 -39.36 12.56 -41.78
N ALA A 365 -40.33 13.33 -41.33
CA ALA A 365 -41.37 12.96 -40.39
C ALA A 365 -42.41 11.98 -40.97
N GLU A 366 -42.75 10.94 -40.19
CA GLU A 366 -44.01 10.17 -40.21
C GLU A 366 -44.34 9.85 -38.74
N GLU A 367 -45.31 10.55 -38.15
CA GLU A 367 -46.73 10.19 -37.96
C GLU A 367 -47.00 9.19 -36.82
N ASP A 368 -47.99 9.59 -36.01
CA ASP A 368 -48.46 9.05 -34.73
C ASP A 368 -48.87 7.57 -34.75
N GLU A 369 -48.57 6.82 -33.68
CA GLU A 369 -49.52 5.91 -33.01
C GLU A 369 -49.23 5.82 -31.48
N ASP A 370 -50.31 5.91 -30.69
CA ASP A 370 -50.39 6.05 -29.22
C ASP A 370 -50.36 4.66 -28.49
N PRO A 371 -50.57 4.53 -27.17
CA PRO A 371 -49.58 4.01 -26.22
C PRO A 371 -49.95 2.63 -25.65
N THR A 372 -49.00 1.77 -25.28
CA THR A 372 -49.33 0.58 -24.47
C THR A 372 -48.19 0.15 -23.54
N GLU A 373 -48.55 0.02 -22.26
CA GLU A 373 -47.96 -0.78 -21.19
C GLU A 373 -46.56 -0.44 -20.64
N ALA A 374 -46.60 0.18 -19.46
CA ALA A 374 -45.54 0.09 -18.46
C ALA A 374 -45.47 -1.31 -17.85
N PRO A 375 -44.26 -1.81 -17.53
CA PRO A 375 -44.08 -2.79 -16.47
C PRO A 375 -43.39 -2.16 -15.25
N GLU A 376 -43.97 -2.49 -14.10
CA GLU A 376 -43.59 -2.13 -12.74
C GLU A 376 -42.14 -2.53 -12.38
N GLU A 377 -41.38 -1.59 -11.81
CA GLU A 377 -40.17 -1.88 -11.03
C GLU A 377 -40.55 -2.26 -9.59
N PRO A 378 -40.03 -3.37 -9.02
CA PRO A 378 -40.24 -3.66 -7.62
C PRO A 378 -39.26 -2.88 -6.74
N ALA A 379 -39.85 -2.16 -5.78
CA ALA A 379 -39.21 -1.45 -4.69
C ALA A 379 -38.22 -2.33 -3.89
N ARG A 380 -37.01 -1.82 -3.66
CA ARG A 380 -36.07 -2.38 -2.67
C ARG A 380 -36.31 -1.72 -1.31
N THR A 381 -36.79 -2.53 -0.38
CA THR A 381 -37.01 -2.22 1.03
C THR A 381 -35.69 -2.20 1.81
N ALA A 382 -35.53 -1.22 2.68
CA ALA A 382 -34.49 -1.16 3.71
C ALA A 382 -34.96 -1.82 5.02
N GLY A 383 -34.07 -2.49 5.75
CA GLY A 383 -34.29 -2.90 7.15
C GLY A 383 -33.39 -4.03 7.67
N ALA A 384 -32.29 -3.63 8.35
CA ALA A 384 -31.39 -4.25 9.36
C ALA A 384 -31.86 -5.48 10.20
N PRO A 385 -31.05 -6.04 11.15
CA PRO A 385 -29.60 -5.93 11.45
C PRO A 385 -28.84 -7.28 11.55
N THR A 386 -27.52 -7.16 11.67
CA THR A 386 -26.48 -8.19 11.90
C THR A 386 -26.74 -9.08 13.13
N GLU A 387 -26.69 -10.40 12.95
CA GLU A 387 -26.64 -11.38 14.04
C GLU A 387 -25.21 -11.57 14.57
N GLU A 388 -25.14 -11.69 15.89
CA GLU A 388 -23.97 -11.79 16.75
C GLU A 388 -23.26 -13.15 16.60
N PHE A 389 -21.92 -13.13 16.54
CA PHE A 389 -21.09 -14.34 16.61
C PHE A 389 -21.06 -14.89 18.06
N PRO A 390 -21.35 -16.17 18.30
CA PRO A 390 -21.23 -16.74 19.64
C PRO A 390 -19.78 -17.08 20.00
N VAL A 391 -19.46 -16.71 21.24
CA VAL A 391 -18.28 -17.04 22.04
C VAL A 391 -18.08 -18.57 22.13
N VAL A 392 -16.86 -19.03 21.83
CA VAL A 392 -16.44 -20.42 22.07
C VAL A 392 -16.01 -20.58 23.53
N THR A 393 -16.73 -21.42 24.27
CA THR A 393 -16.32 -21.91 25.60
C THR A 393 -15.59 -23.25 25.51
N HIS A 394 -14.52 -23.36 26.30
CA HIS A 394 -13.75 -24.56 26.62
C HIS A 394 -14.59 -25.78 26.97
N LEU A 395 -14.18 -26.95 26.46
CA LEU A 395 -14.37 -28.25 27.11
C LEU A 395 -13.14 -29.13 26.85
N ASP A 396 -12.62 -29.67 27.95
CA ASP A 396 -11.51 -30.62 28.06
C ASP A 396 -11.89 -32.06 27.64
N SER A 397 -10.83 -32.85 27.43
CA SER A 397 -10.66 -34.27 27.81
C SER A 397 -10.83 -35.39 26.77
N ASP A 398 -9.69 -36.07 26.59
CA ASP A 398 -9.44 -37.53 26.50
C ASP A 398 -10.00 -38.32 25.30
N ASP A 399 -9.14 -38.98 24.50
CA ASP A 399 -8.70 -40.36 24.76
C ASP A 399 -7.83 -40.94 23.61
N ASP A 400 -7.05 -41.96 23.96
CA ASP A 400 -6.12 -42.83 23.23
C ASP A 400 -6.41 -43.17 21.75
N THR A 401 -5.36 -43.24 20.90
CA THR A 401 -4.76 -44.51 20.40
C THR A 401 -3.71 -44.29 19.28
N ASN A 402 -2.54 -44.90 19.45
CA ASN A 402 -1.52 -45.18 18.43
C ASN A 402 -1.84 -46.54 17.76
N PRO A 403 -1.51 -46.79 16.48
CA PRO A 403 -0.24 -47.50 16.20
C PRO A 403 0.45 -47.14 14.88
N ASP A 404 1.75 -46.90 14.97
CA ASP A 404 2.86 -47.62 14.33
C ASP A 404 2.65 -48.19 12.90
N THR A 405 3.43 -47.70 11.92
CA THR A 405 4.05 -48.55 10.87
C THR A 405 5.16 -47.82 10.11
N SER A 406 6.36 -48.37 10.22
CA SER A 406 7.58 -48.14 9.43
C SER A 406 7.50 -48.69 8.00
N HIS A 407 8.18 -48.07 7.02
CA HIS A 407 8.96 -48.77 5.97
C HIS A 407 9.91 -47.85 5.14
N HIS A 408 11.14 -48.37 4.95
CA HIS A 408 12.20 -48.19 3.92
C HIS A 408 11.91 -47.48 2.59
N ALA A 409 12.84 -47.08 1.71
CA ALA A 409 14.29 -46.76 1.65
C ALA A 409 14.63 -46.50 0.16
N ALA A 410 15.55 -45.57 -0.14
CA ALA A 410 16.46 -45.45 -1.31
C ALA A 410 15.93 -45.50 -2.77
N ASP A 411 16.38 -44.58 -3.63
CA ASP A 411 17.46 -44.82 -4.63
C ASP A 411 17.74 -43.57 -5.51
N ASP A 412 18.99 -43.48 -5.96
CA ASP A 412 19.67 -42.40 -6.70
C ASP A 412 19.34 -42.37 -8.20
N GLY A 413 19.48 -41.19 -8.82
CA GLY A 413 19.47 -41.03 -10.27
C GLY A 413 20.07 -39.69 -10.71
N GLU A 414 21.36 -39.71 -11.09
CA GLU A 414 22.04 -38.61 -11.77
C GLU A 414 21.41 -38.34 -13.16
N ASP A 415 21.10 -37.09 -13.48
CA ASP A 415 20.93 -36.68 -14.88
C ASP A 415 21.63 -35.34 -15.16
N THR A 416 22.50 -35.39 -16.16
CA THR A 416 23.39 -34.31 -16.59
C THR A 416 22.74 -33.54 -17.72
N SER A 417 22.25 -32.33 -17.46
CA SER A 417 21.78 -31.41 -18.50
C SER A 417 22.45 -30.03 -18.33
N ALA A 418 23.04 -29.54 -19.42
CA ALA A 418 23.79 -28.28 -19.44
C ALA A 418 22.85 -27.07 -19.28
N PRO A 419 23.25 -26.01 -18.55
CA PRO A 419 22.36 -24.91 -18.23
C PRO A 419 22.11 -23.96 -19.41
N ALA A 420 20.87 -23.50 -19.52
CA ALA A 420 20.43 -22.46 -20.45
C ALA A 420 21.03 -21.08 -20.12
N PRO A 421 21.13 -20.16 -21.11
CA PRO A 421 21.83 -18.89 -20.94
C PRO A 421 21.01 -17.92 -20.08
N GLY A 422 21.41 -17.74 -18.82
CA GLY A 422 20.79 -16.82 -17.87
C GLY A 422 21.10 -17.15 -16.40
N ALA A 423 21.42 -18.41 -16.10
CA ALA A 423 21.67 -18.93 -14.75
C ALA A 423 23.03 -18.53 -14.11
N ARG A 424 23.72 -17.48 -14.60
CA ARG A 424 25.11 -17.18 -14.20
C ARG A 424 25.29 -16.13 -13.09
N HIS A 425 24.22 -15.70 -12.43
CA HIS A 425 24.33 -14.61 -11.43
C HIS A 425 23.87 -14.96 -10.01
N LEU A 426 23.55 -16.21 -9.69
CA LEU A 426 23.27 -16.63 -8.31
C LEU A 426 23.95 -17.98 -7.98
N PRO A 427 24.46 -18.15 -6.75
CA PRO A 427 25.06 -19.41 -6.32
C PRO A 427 24.01 -20.54 -6.31
N PRO A 428 24.42 -21.79 -6.59
CA PRO A 428 23.53 -22.94 -6.51
C PRO A 428 23.00 -23.12 -5.09
N LEU A 429 21.75 -23.55 -4.96
CA LEU A 429 21.14 -23.88 -3.67
C LEU A 429 21.92 -25.04 -3.01
N PRO A 430 22.11 -25.01 -1.68
CA PRO A 430 22.73 -26.12 -0.96
C PRO A 430 21.93 -27.43 -1.12
N PRO A 431 22.58 -28.60 -1.04
CA PRO A 431 21.88 -29.88 -0.97
C PRO A 431 20.94 -29.90 0.25
N GLY A 432 19.64 -30.22 0.05
CA GLY A 432 18.64 -30.33 1.13
C GLY A 432 17.52 -29.26 1.15
N VAL A 433 17.46 -28.35 0.16
CA VAL A 433 16.42 -27.30 0.08
C VAL A 433 15.10 -27.80 -0.56
N SER A 434 15.04 -29.06 -1.01
CA SER A 434 13.86 -29.69 -1.60
C SER A 434 12.98 -30.46 -0.60
N ASP A 435 13.20 -30.31 0.71
CA ASP A 435 12.30 -30.84 1.73
C ASP A 435 11.29 -29.76 2.14
N SER A 436 10.12 -29.79 1.50
CA SER A 436 8.97 -28.90 1.73
C SER A 436 8.39 -28.97 3.15
N SER A 437 8.90 -29.87 4.01
CA SER A 437 8.56 -29.98 5.43
C SER A 437 9.27 -28.96 6.32
N GLY A 438 10.29 -28.25 5.82
CA GLY A 438 11.04 -27.25 6.59
C GLY A 438 10.60 -25.81 6.40
N TRP A 439 9.56 -25.57 5.58
CA TRP A 439 9.24 -24.22 5.12
C TRP A 439 8.27 -23.51 6.06
N GLY A 440 7.36 -24.20 6.74
CA GLY A 440 6.45 -23.59 7.72
C GLY A 440 6.97 -23.66 9.16
N PRO A 441 6.59 -22.72 10.04
CA PRO A 441 6.68 -22.96 11.48
C PRO A 441 5.79 -24.16 11.84
N THR A 442 6.35 -25.14 12.56
CA THR A 442 5.58 -26.24 13.15
C THR A 442 4.88 -25.73 14.40
N TRP A 443 3.67 -25.19 14.24
CA TRP A 443 2.78 -24.97 15.38
C TRP A 443 1.88 -26.20 15.54
N LEU A 444 2.34 -27.14 16.37
CA LEU A 444 1.52 -28.07 17.16
C LEU A 444 2.23 -28.35 18.48
#